data_AF-A0AAD5KEI5-F1
#
_entry.id   AF-A0AAD5KEI5-F1
#
_cell.length_a   1.000
_cell.length_b   1.000
_cell.length_c   1.000
_cell.angle_alpha   90.00
_cell.angle_beta   90.00
_cell.angle_gamma   90.00
#
_symmetry.space_group_name_H-M   'P 1'
#
loop_
_entity.id
_entity.type
_entity.pdbx_description
1 polymer ?
#
loop_
_entity_poly.entity_id
_entity_poly.type
_entity_poly.pdbx_seq_one_letter_code
_entity_poly.pdbx_strand_id
1 'polypeptide(L)'
;MSDSKSKLSHIEQFNGTNFQLWKYNCWLILEQNDLLDIVEGKSKEPEPHAVSGSITNSKEIKKWKKQDTDARVILMTTISPKEQQAFVNCKTVNSIWVKLAAQYLQNASASTHVLQARFFHYQFLKGHSMMSHITAIEGLAQQLEDLGSPMSQSQIMTKIVSTLPTAFRSFMTVWDNLPETEKTMPQLITKLMNEQHRNVCTSPSCS
;
A
#
# COMPACT_ATOMS: atom_id res chain seq x y z
N MET A 1 -29.90 -10.08 -10.18
CA MET A 1 -28.98 -11.03 -9.52
C MET A 1 -28.19 -11.91 -10.50
N SER A 2 -28.77 -12.39 -11.62
CA SER A 2 -28.02 -13.16 -12.63
C SER A 2 -26.86 -12.37 -13.26
N ASP A 3 -27.09 -11.11 -13.65
CA ASP A 3 -26.05 -10.25 -14.24
C ASP A 3 -24.97 -9.80 -13.25
N SER A 4 -25.30 -9.71 -11.97
CA SER A 4 -24.32 -9.31 -10.94
C SER A 4 -23.26 -10.41 -10.74
N LYS A 5 -23.65 -11.69 -10.80
CA LYS A 5 -22.71 -12.82 -10.66
C LYS A 5 -21.67 -12.90 -11.79
N SER A 6 -22.06 -12.63 -13.04
CA SER A 6 -21.10 -12.64 -14.17
C SER A 6 -20.14 -11.45 -14.13
N LYS A 7 -20.57 -10.30 -13.61
CA LYS A 7 -19.67 -9.14 -13.44
C LYS A 7 -18.65 -9.36 -12.34
N LEU A 8 -19.03 -10.07 -11.27
CA LEU A 8 -18.14 -10.36 -10.13
C LEU A 8 -17.00 -11.33 -10.51
N SER A 9 -17.19 -12.25 -11.47
CA SER A 9 -16.14 -13.19 -11.87
C SER A 9 -14.94 -12.57 -12.58
N HIS A 10 -15.07 -11.31 -13.05
CA HIS A 10 -13.96 -10.57 -13.67
C HIS A 10 -13.14 -9.76 -12.65
N ILE A 11 -13.62 -9.64 -11.40
CA ILE A 11 -12.89 -8.94 -10.36
C ILE A 11 -11.86 -9.90 -9.76
N GLU A 12 -10.59 -9.51 -9.83
CA GLU A 12 -9.52 -10.20 -9.11
C GLU A 12 -9.81 -10.20 -7.60
N GLN A 13 -9.69 -11.38 -6.97
CA GLN A 13 -10.03 -11.51 -5.56
C GLN A 13 -9.05 -10.76 -4.66
N PHE A 14 -9.58 -10.06 -3.65
CA PHE A 14 -8.75 -9.44 -2.62
C PHE A 14 -8.13 -10.50 -1.71
N ASN A 15 -6.81 -10.54 -1.72
CA ASN A 15 -5.96 -11.46 -0.95
C ASN A 15 -5.05 -10.71 0.04
N GLY A 16 -5.32 -9.43 0.30
CA GLY A 16 -4.49 -8.54 1.12
C GLY A 16 -3.69 -7.51 0.33
N THR A 17 -3.54 -7.67 -0.99
CA THR A 17 -2.83 -6.71 -1.87
C THR A 17 -3.77 -6.00 -2.85
N ASN A 18 -3.30 -4.94 -3.51
CA ASN A 18 -4.04 -4.19 -4.54
C ASN A 18 -5.42 -3.67 -4.08
N PHE A 19 -5.54 -3.32 -2.80
CA PHE A 19 -6.81 -2.91 -2.19
C PHE A 19 -7.51 -1.78 -2.94
N GLN A 20 -6.77 -0.78 -3.42
CA GLN A 20 -7.37 0.37 -4.13
C GLN A 20 -8.04 -0.05 -5.44
N LEU A 21 -7.37 -0.88 -6.25
CA LEU A 21 -7.91 -1.38 -7.51
C LEU A 21 -9.11 -2.31 -7.28
N TRP A 22 -8.97 -3.23 -6.31
CA TRP A 22 -10.07 -4.11 -5.91
C TRP A 22 -11.29 -3.31 -5.42
N LYS A 23 -11.06 -2.30 -4.56
CA LYS A 23 -12.09 -1.41 -4.04
C LYS A 23 -12.79 -0.69 -5.18
N TYR A 24 -12.02 -0.10 -6.11
CA TYR A 24 -12.58 0.61 -7.27
C TYR A 24 -13.54 -0.28 -8.07
N ASN A 25 -13.12 -1.50 -8.40
CA ASN A 25 -13.97 -2.45 -9.13
C ASN A 25 -15.24 -2.83 -8.35
N CYS A 26 -15.13 -3.04 -7.03
CA CYS A 26 -16.30 -3.28 -6.19
C CYS A 26 -17.24 -2.07 -6.14
N TRP A 27 -16.67 -0.85 -6.05
CA TRP A 27 -17.42 0.39 -5.99
C TRP A 27 -18.26 0.63 -7.24
N LEU A 28 -17.72 0.38 -8.43
CA LEU A 28 -18.46 0.48 -9.68
C LEU A 28 -19.71 -0.42 -9.69
N ILE A 29 -19.60 -1.65 -9.17
CA ILE A 29 -20.75 -2.56 -9.08
C ILE A 29 -21.73 -2.08 -8.01
N LEU A 30 -21.26 -1.66 -6.84
CA LEU A 30 -22.11 -1.16 -5.76
C LEU A 30 -22.89 0.10 -6.19
N GLU A 31 -22.23 1.01 -6.89
CA GLU A 31 -22.83 2.23 -7.43
C GLU A 31 -23.88 1.91 -8.49
N GLN A 32 -23.58 1.00 -9.43
CA GLN A 32 -24.54 0.54 -10.44
C GLN A 32 -25.82 -0.08 -9.83
N ASN A 33 -25.77 -0.57 -8.59
CA ASN A 33 -26.90 -1.21 -7.92
C ASN A 33 -27.51 -0.34 -6.79
N ASP A 34 -27.13 0.94 -6.68
CA ASP A 34 -27.59 1.87 -5.62
C ASP A 34 -27.34 1.34 -4.20
N LEU A 35 -26.16 0.76 -3.96
CA LEU A 35 -25.78 0.14 -2.69
C LEU A 35 -24.71 0.91 -1.91
N LEU A 36 -24.17 2.02 -2.44
CA LEU A 36 -23.10 2.75 -1.76
C LEU A 36 -23.51 3.30 -0.38
N ASP A 37 -24.71 3.89 -0.27
CA ASP A 37 -25.17 4.48 0.99
C ASP A 37 -25.28 3.46 2.13
N ILE A 38 -25.60 2.20 1.83
CA ILE A 38 -25.67 1.14 2.84
C ILE A 38 -24.29 0.63 3.23
N VAL A 39 -23.34 0.58 2.29
CA VAL A 39 -21.93 0.22 2.54
C VAL A 39 -21.24 1.28 3.38
N GLU A 40 -21.45 2.56 3.05
CA GLU A 40 -20.92 3.70 3.80
C GLU A 40 -21.66 3.95 5.11
N GLY A 41 -22.78 3.25 5.34
CA GLY A 41 -23.56 3.33 6.56
C GLY A 41 -24.35 4.64 6.71
N LYS A 42 -24.54 5.38 5.62
CA LYS A 42 -25.45 6.53 5.51
C LYS A 42 -26.91 6.06 5.62
N SER A 43 -27.23 4.89 5.07
CA SER A 43 -28.51 4.22 5.22
C SER A 43 -28.47 3.24 6.39
N LYS A 44 -29.29 3.48 7.44
CA LYS A 44 -29.39 2.64 8.64
C LYS A 44 -30.56 1.68 8.57
N GLU A 45 -30.44 0.52 9.23
CA GLU A 45 -31.56 -0.41 9.38
C GLU A 45 -32.73 0.32 10.08
N PRO A 46 -33.93 0.37 9.48
CA PRO A 46 -35.07 1.00 10.13
C PRO A 46 -35.53 0.18 11.34
N GLU A 47 -35.75 0.86 12.47
CA GLU A 47 -36.36 0.23 13.64
C GLU A 47 -37.82 -0.17 13.36
N PRO A 48 -38.30 -1.35 13.80
CA PRO A 48 -39.70 -1.73 13.68
C PRO A 48 -40.64 -0.71 14.32
N HIS A 49 -41.53 -0.13 13.51
CA HIS A 49 -42.54 0.82 13.99
C HIS A 49 -43.91 0.15 14.01
N ALA A 50 -44.47 -0.01 15.21
CA ALA A 50 -45.76 -0.66 15.41
C ALA A 50 -46.87 0.37 15.66
N VAL A 51 -47.97 0.27 14.90
CA VAL A 51 -49.21 1.01 15.12
C VAL A 51 -50.33 -0.01 15.29
N SER A 52 -51.04 0.07 16.41
CA SER A 52 -52.15 -0.85 16.74
C SER A 52 -51.76 -2.35 16.65
N GLY A 53 -50.55 -2.69 17.08
CA GLY A 53 -50.03 -4.07 17.07
C GLY A 53 -49.51 -4.57 15.72
N SER A 54 -49.56 -3.76 14.66
CA SER A 54 -49.02 -4.10 13.33
C SER A 54 -47.78 -3.27 12.99
N ILE A 55 -46.74 -3.91 12.44
CA ILE A 55 -45.52 -3.23 11.98
C ILE A 55 -45.80 -2.55 10.64
N THR A 56 -45.90 -1.22 10.65
CA THR A 56 -46.30 -0.43 9.48
C THR A 56 -45.17 -0.25 8.47
N ASN A 57 -43.91 -0.26 8.93
CA ASN A 57 -42.71 -0.09 8.09
C ASN A 57 -42.03 -1.41 7.66
N SER A 58 -42.79 -2.51 7.64
CA SER A 58 -42.23 -3.84 7.32
C SER A 58 -41.65 -3.95 5.90
N LYS A 59 -42.13 -3.14 4.95
CA LYS A 59 -41.63 -3.10 3.57
C LYS A 59 -40.25 -2.45 3.50
N GLU A 60 -40.05 -1.35 4.20
CA GLU A 60 -38.80 -0.60 4.29
C GLU A 60 -37.70 -1.44 4.94
N ILE A 61 -38.03 -2.14 6.04
CA ILE A 61 -37.11 -3.07 6.71
C ILE A 61 -36.67 -4.19 5.76
N LYS A 62 -37.62 -4.81 5.04
CA LYS A 62 -37.30 -5.86 4.05
C LYS A 62 -36.43 -5.32 2.92
N LYS A 63 -36.72 -4.12 2.41
CA LYS A 63 -35.93 -3.45 1.38
C LYS A 63 -34.48 -3.23 1.85
N TRP A 64 -34.30 -2.66 3.04
CA TRP A 64 -32.98 -2.41 3.60
C TRP A 64 -32.20 -3.72 3.79
N LYS A 65 -32.82 -4.75 4.38
CA LYS A 65 -32.18 -6.06 4.56
C LYS A 65 -31.76 -6.72 3.25
N LYS A 66 -32.55 -6.51 2.18
CA LYS A 66 -32.23 -7.00 0.85
C LYS A 66 -31.01 -6.27 0.28
N GLN A 67 -30.98 -4.94 0.34
CA GLN A 67 -29.83 -4.13 -0.09
C GLN A 67 -28.56 -4.49 0.69
N ASP A 68 -28.66 -4.64 2.01
CA ASP A 68 -27.54 -5.04 2.88
C ASP A 68 -27.01 -6.42 2.47
N THR A 69 -27.91 -7.38 2.23
CA THR A 69 -27.54 -8.72 1.77
C THR A 69 -26.84 -8.69 0.40
N ASP A 70 -27.37 -7.93 -0.55
CA ASP A 70 -26.79 -7.84 -1.89
C ASP A 70 -25.40 -7.21 -1.88
N ALA A 71 -25.22 -6.16 -1.07
CA ALA A 71 -23.93 -5.53 -0.88
C ALA A 71 -22.92 -6.45 -0.16
N ARG A 72 -23.36 -7.22 0.86
CA ARG A 72 -22.51 -8.24 1.49
C ARG A 72 -22.07 -9.32 0.50
N VAL A 73 -22.96 -9.78 -0.38
CA VAL A 73 -22.62 -10.78 -1.40
C VAL A 73 -21.55 -10.22 -2.33
N ILE A 74 -21.68 -8.97 -2.79
CA ILE A 74 -20.67 -8.32 -3.63
C ILE A 74 -19.31 -8.30 -2.93
N LEU A 75 -19.22 -7.74 -1.72
CA LEU A 75 -17.94 -7.64 -1.01
C LEU A 75 -17.35 -9.02 -0.68
N MET A 76 -18.15 -9.95 -0.15
CA MET A 76 -17.61 -11.22 0.33
C MET A 76 -17.16 -12.11 -0.83
N THR A 77 -17.86 -12.12 -1.96
CA THR A 77 -17.49 -12.98 -3.11
C THR A 77 -16.23 -12.51 -3.83
N THR A 78 -15.86 -11.24 -3.72
CA THR A 78 -14.63 -10.68 -4.28
C THR A 78 -13.47 -10.68 -3.29
N ILE A 79 -13.66 -11.16 -2.07
CA ILE A 79 -12.59 -11.39 -1.09
C ILE A 79 -12.20 -12.87 -1.13
N SER A 80 -10.91 -13.16 -1.10
CA SER A 80 -10.40 -14.53 -1.08
C SER A 80 -10.87 -15.30 0.17
N PRO A 81 -11.10 -16.63 0.09
CA PRO A 81 -11.63 -17.41 1.21
C PRO A 81 -10.82 -17.31 2.51
N LYS A 82 -9.49 -17.12 2.41
CA LYS A 82 -8.61 -16.92 3.55
C LYS A 82 -8.94 -15.63 4.30
N GLU A 83 -9.06 -14.52 3.58
CA GLU A 83 -9.32 -13.20 4.16
C GLU A 83 -10.78 -13.05 4.65
N GLN A 84 -11.73 -13.81 4.08
CA GLN A 84 -13.14 -13.81 4.50
C GLN A 84 -13.33 -14.17 5.98
N GLN A 85 -12.43 -14.98 6.57
CA GLN A 85 -12.53 -15.42 7.96
C GLN A 85 -12.59 -14.26 8.95
N ALA A 86 -11.96 -13.12 8.63
CA ALA A 86 -12.01 -11.94 9.48
C ALA A 86 -13.41 -11.31 9.57
N PHE A 87 -14.32 -11.60 8.64
CA PHE A 87 -15.60 -10.90 8.48
C PHE A 87 -16.83 -11.76 8.80
N VAL A 88 -16.67 -13.04 9.13
CA VAL A 88 -17.80 -13.98 9.33
C VAL A 88 -18.79 -13.54 10.43
N ASN A 89 -18.33 -12.78 11.42
CA ASN A 89 -19.15 -12.29 12.53
C ASN A 89 -19.77 -10.90 12.27
N CYS A 90 -19.44 -10.26 11.16
CA CYS A 90 -19.98 -8.96 10.78
C CYS A 90 -21.43 -9.12 10.29
N LYS A 91 -22.36 -8.43 10.97
CA LYS A 91 -23.80 -8.58 10.70
C LYS A 91 -24.29 -7.72 9.53
N THR A 92 -23.63 -6.62 9.22
CA THR A 92 -24.02 -5.69 8.15
C THR A 92 -22.89 -5.48 7.17
N VAL A 93 -23.20 -5.11 5.93
CA VAL A 93 -22.18 -4.77 4.93
C VAL A 93 -21.31 -3.61 5.41
N ASN A 94 -21.90 -2.62 6.10
CA ASN A 94 -21.15 -1.52 6.67
C ASN A 94 -20.12 -2.01 7.71
N SER A 95 -20.49 -2.96 8.58
CA SER A 95 -19.56 -3.53 9.55
C SER A 95 -18.42 -4.31 8.91
N ILE A 96 -18.67 -4.99 7.77
CA ILE A 96 -17.62 -5.61 6.95
C ILE A 96 -16.69 -4.54 6.40
N TRP A 97 -17.26 -3.51 5.75
CA TRP A 97 -16.50 -2.44 5.12
C TRP A 97 -15.61 -1.68 6.09
N VAL A 98 -16.15 -1.26 7.24
CA VAL A 98 -15.41 -0.55 8.28
C VAL A 98 -14.24 -1.40 8.78
N LYS A 99 -14.48 -2.68 9.08
CA LYS A 99 -13.42 -3.58 9.56
C LYS A 99 -12.36 -3.82 8.49
N LEU A 100 -12.77 -4.03 7.24
CA LEU A 100 -11.87 -4.27 6.12
C LEU A 100 -10.97 -3.06 5.86
N ALA A 101 -11.55 -1.87 5.80
CA ALA A 101 -10.81 -0.62 5.61
C ALA A 101 -9.82 -0.38 6.76
N ALA A 102 -10.22 -0.63 8.00
CA ALA A 102 -9.33 -0.51 9.16
C ALA A 102 -8.17 -1.50 9.12
N GLN A 103 -8.44 -2.77 8.80
CA GLN A 103 -7.41 -3.81 8.67
C GLN A 103 -6.43 -3.48 7.53
N TYR A 104 -6.92 -2.97 6.39
CA TYR A 104 -6.05 -2.51 5.31
C TYR A 104 -5.16 -1.35 5.75
N LEU A 105 -5.71 -0.31 6.39
CA LEU A 105 -4.93 0.83 6.86
C LEU A 105 -3.87 0.41 7.89
N GLN A 106 -4.23 -0.48 8.81
CA GLN A 106 -3.29 -1.03 9.79
C GLN A 106 -2.17 -1.83 9.11
N ASN A 107 -2.51 -2.69 8.15
CA ASN A 107 -1.52 -3.50 7.43
C ASN A 107 -0.61 -2.63 6.55
N ALA A 108 -1.17 -1.62 5.88
CA ALA A 108 -0.40 -0.64 5.11
C ALA A 108 0.54 0.13 6.04
N SER A 109 0.05 0.62 7.18
CA SER A 109 0.87 1.32 8.19
C SER A 109 1.99 0.43 8.73
N ALA A 110 1.69 -0.82 9.09
CA ALA A 110 2.70 -1.77 9.57
C ALA A 110 3.74 -2.09 8.49
N SER A 111 3.31 -2.28 7.23
CA SER A 111 4.20 -2.53 6.10
C SER A 111 5.10 -1.34 5.81
N THR A 112 4.52 -0.13 5.81
CA THR A 112 5.25 1.14 5.66
C THR A 112 6.27 1.30 6.79
N HIS A 113 5.89 1.07 8.06
CA HIS A 113 6.81 1.15 9.19
C HIS A 113 7.98 0.16 9.06
N VAL A 114 7.71 -1.09 8.66
CA VAL A 114 8.75 -2.10 8.43
C VAL A 114 9.69 -1.68 7.31
N LEU A 115 9.17 -1.16 6.19
CA LEU A 115 9.98 -0.69 5.07
C LEU A 115 10.78 0.57 5.41
N GLN A 116 10.20 1.52 6.14
CA GLN A 116 10.88 2.70 6.65
C GLN A 116 12.02 2.28 7.59
N ALA A 117 11.76 1.37 8.52
CA ALA A 117 12.81 0.83 9.39
C ALA A 117 13.93 0.20 8.57
N ARG A 118 13.62 -0.62 7.56
CA ARG A 118 14.63 -1.19 6.65
C ARG A 118 15.41 -0.11 5.90
N PHE A 119 14.74 0.91 5.39
CA PHE A 119 15.37 2.04 4.70
C PHE A 119 16.33 2.78 5.64
N PHE A 120 15.88 3.19 6.83
CA PHE A 120 16.72 3.96 7.76
C PHE A 120 17.87 3.14 8.34
N HIS A 121 17.68 1.85 8.62
CA HIS A 121 18.72 0.98 9.16
C HIS A 121 19.63 0.36 8.09
N TYR A 122 19.33 0.50 6.80
CA TYR A 122 20.18 -0.04 5.75
C TYR A 122 21.61 0.49 5.86
N GLN A 123 22.60 -0.37 5.64
CA GLN A 123 24.02 -0.05 5.67
C GLN A 123 24.70 -0.64 4.43
N PHE A 124 25.84 -0.08 4.04
CA PHE A 124 26.63 -0.68 2.96
C PHE A 124 27.10 -2.08 3.38
N LEU A 125 26.65 -3.09 2.64
CA LEU A 125 26.94 -4.50 2.94
C LEU A 125 28.31 -4.91 2.40
N LYS A 126 29.09 -5.63 3.22
CA LYS A 126 30.41 -6.13 2.82
C LYS A 126 30.27 -7.08 1.63
N GLY A 127 31.05 -6.85 0.58
CA GLY A 127 31.02 -7.66 -0.64
C GLY A 127 29.98 -7.24 -1.68
N HIS A 128 29.14 -6.24 -1.39
CA HIS A 128 28.26 -5.64 -2.40
C HIS A 128 29.03 -4.64 -3.26
N SER A 129 28.69 -4.57 -4.54
CA SER A 129 29.14 -3.48 -5.42
C SER A 129 28.41 -2.17 -5.08
N MET A 130 29.00 -1.03 -5.44
CA MET A 130 28.33 0.27 -5.29
C MET A 130 26.99 0.32 -6.03
N MET A 131 26.89 -0.27 -7.22
CA MET A 131 25.61 -0.33 -7.94
C MET A 131 24.57 -1.16 -7.20
N SER A 132 24.95 -2.35 -6.70
CA SER A 132 24.05 -3.17 -5.87
C SER A 132 23.60 -2.43 -4.61
N HIS A 133 24.48 -1.61 -4.04
CA HIS A 133 24.15 -0.78 -2.89
C HIS A 133 23.11 0.30 -3.22
N ILE A 134 23.31 1.03 -4.32
CA ILE A 134 22.38 2.07 -4.81
C ILE A 134 21.02 1.46 -5.14
N THR A 135 20.99 0.37 -5.92
CA THR A 135 19.75 -0.31 -6.32
C THR A 135 18.96 -0.83 -5.13
N ALA A 136 19.61 -1.28 -4.05
CA ALA A 136 18.92 -1.72 -2.85
C ALA A 136 18.19 -0.56 -2.13
N ILE A 137 18.80 0.63 -2.08
CA ILE A 137 18.19 1.82 -1.47
C ILE A 137 17.04 2.33 -2.36
N GLU A 138 17.26 2.43 -3.67
CA GLU A 138 16.22 2.81 -4.63
C GLU A 138 15.04 1.83 -4.60
N GLY A 139 15.30 0.53 -4.52
CA GLY A 139 14.24 -0.48 -4.41
C GLY A 139 13.43 -0.40 -3.12
N LEU A 140 14.03 0.00 -2.00
CA LEU A 140 13.30 0.29 -0.76
C LEU A 140 12.48 1.58 -0.88
N ALA A 141 13.02 2.62 -1.53
CA ALA A 141 12.30 3.86 -1.78
C ALA A 141 11.10 3.65 -2.72
N GLN A 142 11.25 2.82 -3.75
CA GLN A 142 10.15 2.46 -4.66
C GLN A 142 9.03 1.72 -3.93
N GLN A 143 9.37 0.73 -3.10
CA GLN A 143 8.37 0.03 -2.28
C GLN A 143 7.62 0.97 -1.32
N LEU A 144 8.29 2.01 -0.80
CA LEU A 144 7.66 3.03 0.03
C LEU A 144 6.75 3.96 -0.78
N GLU A 145 7.13 4.31 -2.01
CA GLU A 145 6.30 5.06 -2.95
C GLU A 145 5.03 4.27 -3.33
N ASP A 146 5.15 2.97 -3.59
CA ASP A 146 4.03 2.08 -3.91
C ASP A 146 3.00 2.00 -2.76
N LEU A 147 3.43 2.22 -1.52
CA LEU A 147 2.59 2.30 -0.32
C LEU A 147 2.11 3.73 0.01
N GLY A 148 2.37 4.71 -0.85
CA GLY A 148 1.97 6.10 -0.67
C GLY A 148 2.80 6.91 0.34
N SER A 149 4.02 6.44 0.66
CA SER A 149 4.98 7.11 1.55
C SER A 149 6.29 7.43 0.81
N PRO A 150 6.28 8.23 -0.27
CA PRO A 150 7.46 8.46 -1.10
C PRO A 150 8.61 9.11 -0.32
N MET A 151 9.84 8.70 -0.64
CA MET A 151 11.06 9.35 -0.16
C MET A 151 11.50 10.37 -1.20
N SER A 152 11.87 11.58 -0.76
CA SER A 152 12.38 12.60 -1.68
C SER A 152 13.72 12.17 -2.27
N GLN A 153 14.01 12.65 -3.48
CA GLN A 153 15.29 12.34 -4.13
C GLN A 153 16.49 12.76 -3.25
N SER A 154 16.38 13.89 -2.53
CA SER A 154 17.39 14.34 -1.56
C SER A 154 17.58 13.36 -0.40
N GLN A 155 16.50 12.79 0.14
CA GLN A 155 16.58 11.77 1.20
C GLN A 155 17.26 10.49 0.71
N ILE A 156 16.95 10.06 -0.52
CA ILE A 156 17.57 8.88 -1.15
C ILE A 156 19.07 9.12 -1.36
N MET A 157 19.47 10.26 -1.93
CA MET A 157 20.88 10.63 -2.11
C MET A 157 21.63 10.69 -0.79
N THR A 158 21.03 11.35 0.22
CA THR A 158 21.60 11.44 1.56
C THR A 158 21.79 10.06 2.17
N LYS A 159 20.83 9.15 1.98
CA LYS A 159 20.93 7.77 2.47
C LYS A 159 22.07 7.01 1.80
N ILE A 160 22.23 7.14 0.48
CA ILE A 160 23.34 6.53 -0.26
C ILE A 160 24.67 7.03 0.32
N VAL A 161 24.88 8.33 0.40
CA VAL A 161 26.17 8.92 0.84
C VAL A 161 26.48 8.60 2.30
N SER A 162 25.50 8.71 3.20
CA SER A 162 25.68 8.48 4.64
C SER A 162 25.99 7.04 5.03
N THR A 163 25.71 6.07 4.15
CA THR A 163 25.98 4.65 4.42
C THR A 163 27.25 4.14 3.77
N LEU A 164 27.96 4.97 3.01
CA LEU A 164 29.20 4.56 2.34
C LEU A 164 30.29 4.21 3.36
N PRO A 165 31.17 3.24 3.04
CA PRO A 165 32.30 2.89 3.89
C PRO A 165 33.29 4.05 4.04
N THR A 166 34.13 3.99 5.08
CA THR A 166 35.18 5.01 5.35
C THR A 166 36.19 5.18 4.20
N ALA A 167 36.33 4.18 3.33
CA ALA A 167 37.14 4.27 2.11
C ALA A 167 36.67 5.38 1.15
N PHE A 168 35.43 5.86 1.29
CA PHE A 168 34.85 6.91 0.45
C PHE A 168 34.78 8.27 1.15
N ARG A 169 35.53 8.49 2.24
CA ARG A 169 35.52 9.80 2.95
C ARG A 169 35.89 10.98 2.05
N SER A 170 36.90 10.82 1.18
CA SER A 170 37.30 11.84 0.20
C SER A 170 36.11 12.26 -0.67
N PHE A 171 35.39 11.28 -1.19
CA PHE A 171 34.20 11.47 -1.99
C PHE A 171 33.09 12.19 -1.20
N MET A 172 32.78 11.77 0.02
CA MET A 172 31.75 12.40 0.85
C MET A 172 32.02 13.89 1.03
N THR A 173 33.26 14.27 1.36
CA THR A 173 33.64 15.68 1.52
C THR A 173 33.46 16.47 0.22
N VAL A 174 33.85 15.90 -0.93
CA VAL A 174 33.65 16.58 -2.22
C VAL A 174 32.16 16.73 -2.52
N TRP A 175 31.36 15.68 -2.28
CA TRP A 175 29.92 15.67 -2.52
C TRP A 175 29.19 16.72 -1.68
N ASP A 176 29.51 16.82 -0.37
CA ASP A 176 28.85 17.75 0.54
C ASP A 176 29.06 19.22 0.13
N ASN A 177 30.23 19.53 -0.45
CA ASN A 177 30.60 20.86 -0.91
C ASN A 177 30.08 21.23 -2.32
N LEU A 178 29.42 20.32 -3.04
CA LEU A 178 28.83 20.65 -4.34
C LEU A 178 27.64 21.61 -4.18
N PRO A 179 27.40 22.51 -5.14
CA PRO A 179 26.17 23.29 -5.19
C PRO A 179 24.94 22.38 -5.22
N GLU A 180 23.85 22.76 -4.54
CA GLU A 180 22.61 21.97 -4.51
C GLU A 180 22.03 21.71 -5.91
N THR A 181 22.24 22.62 -6.86
CA THR A 181 21.84 22.45 -8.26
C THR A 181 22.58 21.31 -8.98
N GLU A 182 23.74 20.91 -8.48
CA GLU A 182 24.55 19.81 -9.03
C GLU A 182 24.28 18.47 -8.31
N LYS A 183 23.76 18.50 -7.09
CA LYS A 183 23.42 17.29 -6.30
C LYS A 183 22.20 16.58 -6.88
N THR A 184 22.45 15.79 -7.93
CA THR A 184 21.43 14.99 -8.63
C THR A 184 21.81 13.51 -8.63
N MET A 185 20.82 12.63 -8.69
CA MET A 185 21.06 11.18 -8.73
C MET A 185 22.01 10.73 -9.85
N PRO A 186 21.87 11.21 -11.11
CA PRO A 186 22.80 10.83 -12.18
C PRO A 186 24.25 11.25 -11.90
N GLN A 187 24.46 12.43 -11.34
CA GLN A 187 25.79 12.89 -10.96
C GLN A 187 26.36 12.09 -9.79
N LEU A 188 25.53 11.77 -8.80
CA LEU A 188 25.91 10.92 -7.66
C LEU A 188 26.42 9.56 -8.15
N ILE A 189 25.63 8.87 -8.97
CA ILE A 189 25.99 7.56 -9.53
C ILE A 189 27.30 7.67 -10.31
N THR A 190 27.41 8.63 -11.23
CA THR A 190 28.61 8.80 -12.07
C THR A 190 29.87 9.03 -11.24
N LYS A 191 29.83 9.95 -10.26
CA LYS A 191 31.00 10.25 -9.43
C LYS A 191 31.35 9.09 -8.49
N LEU A 192 30.35 8.38 -7.94
CA LEU A 192 30.57 7.19 -7.10
C LEU A 192 31.22 6.04 -7.88
N MET A 193 30.77 5.79 -9.11
CA MET A 193 31.39 4.77 -9.95
C MET A 193 32.85 5.11 -10.25
N ASN A 194 33.16 6.37 -10.58
CA ASN A 194 34.53 6.81 -10.81
C ASN A 194 35.42 6.65 -9.57
N GLU A 195 34.91 6.98 -8.38
CA GLU A 195 35.65 6.81 -7.13
C GLU A 195 35.85 5.32 -6.79
N GLN A 196 34.86 4.46 -7.05
CA GLN A 196 35.01 3.01 -6.84
C GLN A 196 36.18 2.44 -7.66
N HIS A 197 36.31 2.83 -8.94
CA HIS A 197 37.43 2.39 -9.77
C HIS A 197 38.78 2.84 -9.21
N ARG A 198 38.87 4.07 -8.68
CA ARG A 198 40.08 4.58 -8.03
C ARG A 198 40.44 3.81 -6.75
N ASN A 199 39.44 3.51 -5.92
CA ASN A 199 39.62 2.78 -4.66
C ASN A 199 39.96 1.30 -4.85
N VAL A 200 39.50 0.66 -5.94
CA VAL A 200 39.94 -0.70 -6.31
C VAL A 200 41.40 -0.68 -6.75
N CYS A 201 41.83 0.33 -7.52
CA CYS A 201 43.22 0.46 -7.99
C CYS A 201 44.24 0.77 -6.87
N THR A 202 43.81 1.29 -5.72
CA THR A 202 44.69 1.58 -4.57
C THR A 202 44.75 0.45 -3.54
N SER A 203 43.99 -0.64 -3.73
CA SER A 203 44.09 -1.85 -2.91
C SER A 203 45.29 -2.71 -3.34
N PRO A 204 46.05 -3.37 -2.43
CA PRO A 204 47.39 -3.91 -2.70
C PRO A 204 47.42 -5.18 -3.58
N SER A 205 46.38 -5.45 -4.36
CA SER A 205 46.27 -6.64 -5.21
C SER A 205 46.45 -6.36 -6.70
N CYS A 206 46.87 -5.16 -7.09
CA CYS A 206 47.43 -4.92 -8.42
C CYS A 206 48.96 -5.12 -8.36
N SER A 207 49.38 -6.38 -8.49
CA SER A 207 50.75 -6.78 -8.85
C SER A 207 50.65 -7.91 -9.86
#